data_AF-A0A969N9D1-F1
#
_entry.id   AF-A0A969N9D1-F1
#
_cell.length_a   1.000
_cell.length_b   1.000
_cell.length_c   1.000
_cell.angle_alpha   90.00
_cell.angle_beta   90.00
_cell.angle_gamma   90.00
#
_symmetry.space_group_name_H-M   'P 1'
#
loop_
_entity.id
_entity.type
_entity.pdbx_description
1 polymer ?
#
loop_
_entity_poly.entity_id
_entity_poly.type
_entity_poly.pdbx_seq_one_letter_code
_entity_poly.pdbx_strand_id
1 'polypeptide(L)'
;MPQDVIVEGFKNKNKYGEFCMSADQKTLIHAIEMSDSQGDQDLYVSFRKPDGTWTRPKNLGANINTSKAENSPFLASDGVTLYFSTNGRPGYGKNDIFMTRRLDDSWINWSEPENLGPSINTKDMDMYFTIPASGEYVYLVSGENSVGGADIWKMKLPDAVKPSPVVLVYGKVLNSATNEGLEADITYRLLETDEEVGIANSDPKDGSYKIILPAGKIYSFMAKKENIYTESQNIDLTNIKKYTEIEQNLYLTPIQVGSTVRMNNLFFVTGKTEINKMSYPELQRLIDVMQKHKKMEVEIAGHTDDVGSDKVNNKLSLERANAVRDYIITKGIEPERLKAKGYGKRNPLLQTKPRRAEKQTAGLILRY
;
A
#
# COMPACT_ATOMS: atom_id res chain seq x y z
N MET A 1 23.03 -12.05 -2.12
CA MET A 1 23.12 -13.07 -1.06
C MET A 1 21.85 -13.02 -0.25
N PRO A 2 21.32 -14.15 0.26
CA PRO A 2 20.22 -14.12 1.21
C PRO A 2 20.61 -13.29 2.44
N GLN A 3 19.65 -12.58 3.01
CA GLN A 3 19.81 -11.80 4.24
C GLN A 3 19.03 -12.48 5.37
N ASP A 4 19.57 -12.42 6.58
CA ASP A 4 18.91 -13.00 7.74
C ASP A 4 17.65 -12.21 8.10
N VAL A 5 16.59 -12.95 8.47
CA VAL A 5 15.36 -12.39 9.03
C VAL A 5 15.44 -12.52 10.54
N ILE A 6 15.69 -11.40 11.23
CA ILE A 6 15.84 -11.39 12.69
C ILE A 6 14.48 -11.16 13.36
N VAL A 7 14.00 -12.17 14.08
CA VAL A 7 12.72 -12.14 14.81
C VAL A 7 13.00 -12.13 16.32
N GLU A 8 12.51 -11.10 17.01
CA GLU A 8 12.73 -10.93 18.45
C GLU A 8 12.19 -12.09 19.26
N GLY A 9 13.02 -12.68 20.13
CA GLY A 9 12.57 -13.76 21.02
C GLY A 9 12.07 -15.01 20.30
N PHE A 10 12.42 -15.20 19.02
CA PHE A 10 12.06 -16.39 18.25
C PHE A 10 12.61 -17.65 18.92
N LYS A 11 11.71 -18.60 19.16
CA LYS A 11 12.03 -19.94 19.64
C LYS A 11 11.07 -20.89 18.95
N ASN A 12 11.60 -22.00 18.43
CA ASN A 12 10.78 -23.08 17.93
C ASN A 12 11.24 -24.36 18.62
N LYS A 13 10.33 -24.98 19.38
CA LYS A 13 10.57 -26.28 20.03
C LYS A 13 10.36 -27.44 19.06
N ASN A 14 9.60 -27.21 17.99
CA ASN A 14 9.37 -28.20 16.97
C ASN A 14 10.60 -28.32 16.06
N LYS A 15 10.82 -29.52 15.51
CA LYS A 15 11.86 -29.78 14.52
C LYS A 15 11.62 -29.03 13.21
N TYR A 16 10.35 -28.73 12.90
CA TYR A 16 9.90 -28.09 11.67
C TYR A 16 9.35 -26.69 11.96
N GLY A 17 9.47 -25.80 10.99
CA GLY A 17 8.86 -24.47 11.03
C GLY A 17 8.51 -24.06 9.62
N GLU A 18 7.33 -23.48 9.46
CA GLU A 18 6.82 -23.02 8.16
C GLU A 18 6.46 -21.54 8.26
N PHE A 19 6.66 -20.80 7.17
CA PHE A 19 6.59 -19.35 7.19
C PHE A 19 5.90 -18.81 5.95
N CYS A 20 5.11 -17.76 6.13
CA CYS A 20 4.48 -17.01 5.05
C CYS A 20 4.72 -15.51 5.23
N MET A 21 5.39 -14.91 4.26
CA MET A 21 5.56 -13.46 4.17
C MET A 21 4.37 -12.85 3.45
N SER A 22 3.79 -11.78 4.00
CA SER A 22 2.77 -11.00 3.30
C SER A 22 3.33 -10.33 2.05
N ALA A 23 2.45 -10.03 1.09
CA ALA A 23 2.84 -9.38 -0.17
C ALA A 23 3.52 -8.02 0.02
N ASP A 24 3.16 -7.29 1.08
CA ASP A 24 3.74 -6.00 1.46
C ASP A 24 5.01 -6.12 2.34
N GLN A 25 5.44 -7.33 2.68
CA GLN A 25 6.60 -7.64 3.52
C GLN A 25 6.55 -7.00 4.92
N LYS A 26 5.35 -6.70 5.44
CA LYS A 26 5.14 -6.15 6.78
C LYS A 26 4.70 -7.19 7.82
N THR A 27 4.20 -8.33 7.36
CA THR A 27 3.64 -9.39 8.21
C THR A 27 4.29 -10.72 7.88
N LEU A 28 4.70 -11.45 8.92
CA LEU A 28 5.25 -12.79 8.83
C LEU A 28 4.37 -13.72 9.66
N ILE A 29 3.73 -14.70 9.00
CA ILE A 29 3.00 -15.77 9.67
C ILE A 29 3.95 -16.94 9.85
N HIS A 30 3.90 -17.56 11.03
CA HIS A 30 4.71 -18.70 11.42
C HIS A 30 3.80 -19.86 11.78
N ALA A 31 4.16 -21.08 11.40
CA ALA A 31 3.67 -22.31 12.00
C ALA A 31 4.83 -22.94 12.80
N ILE A 32 4.81 -22.76 14.12
CA ILE A 32 5.92 -23.12 15.03
C ILE A 32 5.37 -23.56 16.39
N GLU A 33 6.21 -24.21 17.19
CA GLU A 33 5.86 -24.59 18.57
C GLU A 33 6.60 -23.70 19.57
N MET A 34 5.84 -22.90 20.33
CA MET A 34 6.36 -22.08 21.43
C MET A 34 5.83 -22.57 22.78
N SER A 35 6.21 -21.92 23.88
CA SER A 35 5.76 -22.29 25.22
C SER A 35 4.25 -22.11 25.44
N ASP A 36 3.63 -21.24 24.66
CA ASP A 36 2.22 -20.87 24.70
C ASP A 36 1.41 -21.50 23.55
N SER A 37 1.99 -22.47 22.82
CA SER A 37 1.26 -23.25 21.83
C SER A 37 0.17 -24.10 22.49
N GLN A 38 -0.95 -24.28 21.78
CA GLN A 38 -2.05 -25.15 22.20
C GLN A 38 -1.78 -26.62 21.84
N GLY A 39 -1.13 -26.85 20.70
CA GLY A 39 -0.79 -28.16 20.18
C GLY A 39 0.69 -28.25 19.80
N ASP A 40 0.95 -28.91 18.68
CA ASP A 40 2.28 -29.03 18.10
C ASP A 40 2.70 -27.68 17.47
N GLN A 41 2.61 -27.54 16.15
CA GLN A 41 2.80 -26.24 15.50
C GLN A 41 1.49 -25.43 15.60
N ASP A 42 1.58 -24.26 16.21
CA ASP A 42 0.53 -23.26 16.24
C ASP A 42 0.87 -22.14 15.23
N LEU A 43 -0.15 -21.41 14.78
CA LEU A 43 0.03 -20.19 13.99
C LEU A 43 0.32 -18.97 14.88
N TYR A 44 1.36 -18.23 14.50
CA TYR A 44 1.77 -16.96 15.10
C TYR A 44 1.94 -15.88 14.03
N VAL A 45 1.92 -14.62 14.45
CA VAL A 45 2.26 -13.46 13.61
C VAL A 45 3.38 -12.61 14.20
N SER A 46 4.28 -12.13 13.34
CA SER A 46 5.24 -11.07 13.65
C SER A 46 5.11 -9.91 12.66
N PHE A 47 5.47 -8.71 13.11
CA PHE A 47 5.42 -7.48 12.31
C PHE A 47 6.81 -6.91 12.09
N ARG A 48 7.05 -6.37 10.90
CA ARG A 48 8.32 -5.72 10.57
C ARG A 48 8.44 -4.37 11.28
N LYS A 49 9.55 -4.16 11.97
CA LYS A 49 9.89 -2.90 12.65
C LYS A 49 10.65 -1.95 11.71
N PRO A 50 10.72 -0.65 12.04
CA PRO A 50 11.48 0.34 11.25
C PRO A 50 12.97 0.03 11.09
N ASP A 51 13.56 -0.70 12.04
CA ASP A 51 14.97 -1.15 12.00
C ASP A 51 15.19 -2.39 11.10
N GLY A 52 14.14 -2.91 10.46
CA GLY A 52 14.18 -4.07 9.58
C GLY A 52 14.06 -5.42 10.29
N THR A 53 14.14 -5.45 11.63
CA THR A 53 13.90 -6.67 12.42
C THR A 53 12.40 -6.87 12.67
N TRP A 54 12.00 -8.01 13.24
CA TRP A 54 10.61 -8.40 13.41
C TRP A 54 10.25 -8.52 14.89
N THR A 55 9.00 -8.16 15.23
CA THR A 55 8.48 -8.30 16.60
C THR A 55 8.46 -9.76 17.04
N ARG A 56 8.33 -9.99 18.35
CA ARG A 56 8.11 -11.34 18.89
C ARG A 56 6.85 -11.99 18.29
N PRO A 57 6.89 -13.30 17.96
CA PRO A 57 5.72 -14.00 17.46
C PRO A 57 4.57 -13.93 18.47
N LYS A 58 3.40 -13.50 17.99
CA LYS A 58 2.15 -13.42 18.74
C LYS A 58 1.23 -14.57 18.31
N ASN A 59 0.81 -15.41 19.26
CA ASN A 59 -0.10 -16.54 19.00
C ASN A 59 -1.44 -16.02 18.44
N LEU A 60 -1.98 -16.64 17.39
CA LEU A 60 -3.23 -16.23 16.74
C LEU A 60 -4.50 -16.59 17.55
N GLY A 61 -4.34 -17.33 18.66
CA GLY A 61 -5.40 -17.63 19.62
C GLY A 61 -6.14 -18.94 19.33
N ALA A 62 -6.93 -19.36 20.33
CA ALA A 62 -7.65 -20.65 20.35
C ALA A 62 -8.70 -20.81 19.23
N ASN A 63 -9.14 -19.71 18.62
CA ASN A 63 -10.04 -19.78 17.48
C ASN A 63 -9.35 -20.34 16.23
N ILE A 64 -8.03 -20.16 16.12
CA ILE A 64 -7.23 -20.69 15.01
C ILE A 64 -6.54 -21.97 15.44
N ASN A 65 -5.76 -21.87 16.52
CA ASN A 65 -4.87 -22.91 16.97
C ASN A 65 -5.59 -23.99 17.77
N THR A 66 -5.29 -25.25 17.49
CA THR A 66 -5.94 -26.40 18.10
C THR A 66 -4.97 -27.20 18.95
N SER A 67 -5.41 -28.32 19.54
CA SER A 67 -4.50 -29.25 20.21
C SER A 67 -3.64 -30.08 19.24
N LYS A 68 -3.73 -29.82 17.92
CA LYS A 68 -2.98 -30.50 16.86
C LYS A 68 -2.07 -29.50 16.14
N ALA A 69 -1.51 -29.88 14.99
CA ALA A 69 -0.66 -29.01 14.20
C ALA A 69 -1.50 -28.20 13.20
N GLU A 70 -1.26 -26.89 13.18
CA GLU A 70 -1.62 -26.00 12.08
C GLU A 70 -0.38 -25.76 11.20
N ASN A 71 -0.48 -26.15 9.94
CA ASN A 71 0.61 -26.19 8.97
C ASN A 71 0.35 -25.30 7.76
N SER A 72 1.40 -25.03 7.00
CA SER A 72 1.38 -24.37 5.71
C SER A 72 0.52 -23.09 5.65
N PRO A 73 0.78 -22.11 6.52
CA PRO A 73 0.02 -20.86 6.51
C PRO A 73 0.23 -20.13 5.19
N PHE A 74 -0.83 -19.52 4.67
CA PHE A 74 -0.81 -18.65 3.51
C PHE A 74 -1.73 -17.46 3.72
N LEU A 75 -1.14 -16.27 3.93
CA LEU A 75 -1.87 -15.02 4.00
C LEU A 75 -2.05 -14.47 2.57
N ALA A 76 -3.28 -14.36 2.12
CA ALA A 76 -3.59 -13.85 0.79
C ALA A 76 -3.23 -12.36 0.64
N SER A 77 -3.11 -11.91 -0.61
CA SER A 77 -2.71 -10.54 -0.93
C SER A 77 -3.70 -9.47 -0.47
N ASP A 78 -4.91 -9.83 -0.06
CA ASP A 78 -5.86 -8.91 0.58
C ASP A 78 -5.48 -8.57 2.05
N GLY A 79 -4.50 -9.27 2.61
CA GLY A 79 -3.95 -9.04 3.95
C GLY A 79 -4.89 -9.44 5.09
N VAL A 80 -6.02 -10.09 4.79
CA VAL A 80 -7.06 -10.44 5.77
C VAL A 80 -7.54 -11.88 5.66
N THR A 81 -7.39 -12.52 4.49
CA THR A 81 -7.78 -13.92 4.31
C THR A 81 -6.58 -14.85 4.53
N LEU A 82 -6.68 -15.76 5.50
CA LEU A 82 -5.65 -16.74 5.84
C LEU A 82 -6.14 -18.15 5.46
N TYR A 83 -5.27 -18.90 4.79
CA TYR A 83 -5.43 -20.32 4.52
C TYR A 83 -4.38 -21.09 5.31
N PHE A 84 -4.75 -22.26 5.82
CA PHE A 84 -3.83 -23.13 6.55
C PHE A 84 -4.34 -24.57 6.50
N SER A 85 -3.48 -25.54 6.76
CA SER A 85 -3.84 -26.95 6.85
C SER A 85 -3.84 -27.41 8.31
N THR A 86 -4.80 -28.22 8.72
CA THR A 86 -4.81 -28.83 10.06
C THR A 86 -5.58 -30.14 10.06
N ASN A 87 -5.26 -31.01 11.01
CA ASN A 87 -6.04 -32.19 11.35
C ASN A 87 -6.68 -32.10 12.74
N GLY A 88 -6.63 -30.92 13.37
CA GLY A 88 -7.27 -30.62 14.65
C GLY A 88 -8.74 -30.28 14.56
N ARG A 89 -9.33 -30.31 13.36
CA ARG A 89 -10.72 -29.93 13.08
C ARG A 89 -11.43 -31.01 12.26
N PRO A 90 -12.77 -31.10 12.33
CA PRO A 90 -13.54 -31.98 11.45
C PRO A 90 -13.24 -31.69 9.98
N GLY A 91 -12.96 -32.74 9.22
CA GLY A 91 -12.54 -32.67 7.82
C GLY A 91 -12.76 -33.98 7.06
N TYR A 92 -12.16 -34.08 5.88
CA TYR A 92 -12.32 -35.13 4.88
C TYR A 92 -11.10 -36.07 4.80
N GLY A 93 -9.91 -35.59 5.15
CA GLY A 93 -8.65 -36.31 5.00
C GLY A 93 -7.76 -36.34 6.24
N LYS A 94 -6.47 -36.61 6.01
CA LYS A 94 -5.46 -36.69 7.07
C LYS A 94 -5.01 -35.31 7.56
N ASN A 95 -5.10 -34.31 6.70
CA ASN A 95 -4.79 -32.90 6.94
C ASN A 95 -5.55 -32.09 5.88
N ASP A 96 -6.42 -31.20 6.32
CA ASP A 96 -7.34 -30.48 5.44
C ASP A 96 -7.01 -29.00 5.41
N ILE A 97 -7.24 -28.35 4.28
CA ILE A 97 -7.12 -26.90 4.12
C ILE A 97 -8.38 -26.22 4.65
N PHE A 98 -8.17 -25.22 5.48
CA PHE A 98 -9.16 -24.31 6.04
C PHE A 98 -8.89 -22.88 5.60
N MET A 99 -9.94 -22.07 5.57
CA MET A 99 -9.89 -20.63 5.34
C MET A 99 -10.53 -19.89 6.51
N THR A 100 -9.93 -18.76 6.89
CA THR A 100 -10.49 -17.83 7.88
C THR A 100 -10.20 -16.38 7.48
N ARG A 101 -10.98 -15.44 8.01
CA ARG A 101 -10.81 -14.00 7.76
C ARG A 101 -10.60 -13.25 9.04
N ARG A 102 -9.59 -12.38 9.05
CA ARG A 102 -9.31 -11.47 10.16
C ARG A 102 -10.44 -10.45 10.28
N LEU A 103 -10.99 -10.28 11.49
CA LEU A 103 -12.15 -9.42 11.73
C LEU A 103 -11.76 -8.02 12.26
N ASP A 104 -10.55 -7.88 12.80
CA ASP A 104 -9.99 -6.61 13.27
C ASP A 104 -8.45 -6.64 13.32
N ASP A 105 -7.81 -5.55 13.74
CA ASP A 105 -6.34 -5.40 13.83
C ASP A 105 -5.70 -6.08 15.05
N SER A 106 -6.44 -6.84 15.85
CA SER A 106 -5.90 -7.54 17.01
C SER A 106 -5.08 -8.78 16.67
N TRP A 107 -5.28 -9.37 15.47
CA TRP A 107 -4.71 -10.67 15.07
C TRP A 107 -5.10 -11.88 15.93
N ILE A 108 -6.05 -11.71 16.85
CA ILE A 108 -6.64 -12.80 17.65
C ILE A 108 -8.14 -12.96 17.41
N ASN A 109 -8.75 -12.02 16.68
CA ASN A 109 -10.15 -12.07 16.30
C ASN A 109 -10.28 -12.42 14.80
N TRP A 110 -10.67 -13.66 14.56
CA TRP A 110 -10.80 -14.26 13.23
C TRP A 110 -12.20 -14.87 13.09
N SER A 111 -12.72 -14.98 11.87
CA SER A 111 -13.92 -15.78 11.62
C SER A 111 -13.65 -17.25 11.98
N GLU A 112 -14.71 -18.01 12.23
CA GLU A 112 -14.57 -19.46 12.38
C GLU A 112 -13.85 -20.05 11.14
N PRO A 113 -12.83 -20.90 11.31
CA PRO A 113 -12.18 -21.57 10.19
C PRO A 113 -13.16 -22.48 9.42
N GLU A 114 -13.32 -22.21 8.13
CA GLU A 114 -14.16 -22.96 7.21
C GLU A 114 -13.32 -23.99 6.46
N ASN A 115 -13.70 -25.27 6.54
CA ASN A 115 -13.08 -26.32 5.71
C ASN A 115 -13.43 -26.10 4.24
N LEU A 116 -12.45 -26.18 3.33
CA LEU A 116 -12.64 -25.88 1.91
C LEU A 116 -13.40 -26.97 1.11
N GLY A 117 -13.86 -28.03 1.78
CA GLY A 117 -14.75 -29.03 1.21
C GLY A 117 -14.05 -30.02 0.27
N PRO A 118 -14.78 -31.04 -0.19
CA PRO A 118 -14.20 -32.17 -0.92
C PRO A 118 -13.82 -31.84 -2.38
N SER A 119 -14.08 -30.60 -2.84
CA SER A 119 -13.58 -30.12 -4.12
C SER A 119 -12.12 -29.67 -4.07
N ILE A 120 -11.60 -29.43 -2.87
CA ILE A 120 -10.22 -28.99 -2.62
C ILE A 120 -9.51 -30.00 -1.70
N ASN A 121 -10.16 -30.40 -0.61
CA ASN A 121 -9.64 -31.40 0.31
C ASN A 121 -9.95 -32.82 -0.17
N THR A 122 -8.95 -33.67 -0.01
CA THR A 122 -8.92 -35.08 -0.41
C THR A 122 -9.09 -35.98 0.81
N LYS A 123 -8.96 -37.29 0.62
CA LYS A 123 -8.90 -38.25 1.74
C LYS A 123 -7.49 -38.37 2.34
N ASP A 124 -6.46 -37.84 1.67
CA ASP A 124 -5.09 -37.86 2.17
C ASP A 124 -4.73 -36.50 2.80
N MET A 125 -3.46 -36.11 2.76
CA MET A 125 -2.97 -34.84 3.27
C MET A 125 -2.97 -33.79 2.16
N ASP A 126 -3.55 -32.62 2.47
CA ASP A 126 -3.60 -31.43 1.63
C ASP A 126 -2.99 -30.23 2.38
N MET A 127 -1.97 -29.61 1.78
CA MET A 127 -1.16 -28.55 2.40
C MET A 127 -0.67 -27.54 1.37
N TYR A 128 0.02 -26.49 1.82
CA TYR A 128 0.73 -25.51 0.98
C TYR A 128 -0.17 -24.84 -0.06
N PHE A 129 -1.40 -24.51 0.35
CA PHE A 129 -2.38 -23.81 -0.47
C PHE A 129 -1.93 -22.37 -0.74
N THR A 130 -1.64 -22.04 -2.00
CA THR A 130 -1.11 -20.73 -2.40
C THR A 130 -1.82 -20.18 -3.63
N ILE A 131 -2.24 -18.92 -3.54
CA ILE A 131 -3.01 -18.24 -4.58
C ILE A 131 -2.15 -17.12 -5.20
N PRO A 132 -1.89 -17.13 -6.52
CA PRO A 132 -1.31 -15.98 -7.20
C PRO A 132 -2.23 -14.75 -7.09
N ALA A 133 -1.68 -13.54 -7.19
CA ALA A 133 -2.46 -12.30 -7.05
C ALA A 133 -3.69 -12.20 -7.98
N SER A 134 -3.67 -12.90 -9.12
CA SER A 134 -4.82 -12.96 -10.04
C SER A 134 -6.06 -13.64 -9.45
N GLY A 135 -5.88 -14.54 -8.46
CA GLY A 135 -6.97 -15.29 -7.85
C GLY A 135 -7.68 -16.28 -8.78
N GLU A 136 -7.11 -16.59 -9.95
CA GLU A 136 -7.74 -17.47 -10.93
C GLU A 136 -7.54 -18.96 -10.62
N TYR A 137 -6.36 -19.31 -10.11
CA TYR A 137 -5.96 -20.67 -9.81
C TYR A 137 -5.36 -20.73 -8.40
N VAL A 138 -5.26 -21.95 -7.89
CA VAL A 138 -4.51 -22.27 -6.68
C VAL A 138 -3.50 -23.36 -6.98
N TYR A 139 -2.37 -23.29 -6.29
CA TYR A 139 -1.40 -24.36 -6.17
C TYR A 139 -1.50 -24.95 -4.78
N LEU A 140 -1.51 -26.27 -4.66
CA LEU A 140 -1.52 -26.98 -3.39
C LEU A 140 -0.69 -28.26 -3.51
N VAL A 141 -0.28 -28.81 -2.37
CA VAL A 141 0.35 -30.12 -2.29
C VAL A 141 -0.69 -31.11 -1.80
N SER A 142 -0.86 -32.23 -2.51
CA SER A 142 -1.79 -33.29 -2.11
C SER A 142 -1.15 -34.68 -2.26
N GLY A 143 -1.45 -35.55 -1.29
CA GLY A 143 -1.07 -36.97 -1.31
C GLY A 143 -1.94 -37.85 -2.19
N GLU A 144 -3.18 -37.46 -2.47
CA GLU A 144 -4.12 -38.27 -3.24
C GLU A 144 -3.69 -38.36 -4.73
N ASN A 145 -3.66 -39.59 -5.27
CA ASN A 145 -3.22 -39.89 -6.64
C ASN A 145 -1.82 -39.36 -7.01
N SER A 146 -0.94 -39.18 -6.01
CA SER A 146 0.41 -38.69 -6.22
C SER A 146 1.41 -39.79 -6.61
N VAL A 147 2.49 -39.41 -7.27
CA VAL A 147 3.66 -40.25 -7.48
C VAL A 147 4.56 -40.15 -6.26
N GLY A 148 4.47 -41.13 -5.37
CA GLY A 148 5.25 -41.17 -4.13
C GLY A 148 4.42 -40.72 -2.93
N GLY A 149 4.86 -39.66 -2.25
CA GLY A 149 4.22 -39.18 -1.01
C GLY A 149 3.23 -38.03 -1.20
N ALA A 150 3.52 -37.11 -2.14
CA ALA A 150 2.64 -36.00 -2.52
C ALA A 150 3.16 -35.33 -3.80
N ASP A 151 2.27 -34.67 -4.53
CA ASP A 151 2.57 -33.85 -5.73
C ASP A 151 2.02 -32.43 -5.58
N ILE A 152 2.52 -31.51 -6.43
CA ILE A 152 1.96 -30.17 -6.57
C ILE A 152 0.84 -30.19 -7.60
N TRP A 153 -0.34 -29.76 -7.18
CA TRP A 153 -1.54 -29.67 -8.00
C TRP A 153 -1.86 -28.23 -8.34
N LYS A 154 -2.45 -28.01 -9.51
CA LYS A 154 -3.01 -26.73 -9.94
C LYS A 154 -4.47 -26.93 -10.29
N MET A 155 -5.34 -26.10 -9.72
CA MET A 155 -6.76 -26.11 -10.08
C MET A 155 -7.34 -24.70 -10.15
N LYS A 156 -8.49 -24.56 -10.82
CA LYS A 156 -9.25 -23.30 -10.84
C LYS A 156 -9.78 -23.03 -9.44
N LEU A 157 -9.58 -21.82 -8.92
CA LEU A 157 -10.02 -21.45 -7.58
C LEU A 157 -11.54 -21.18 -7.59
N PRO A 158 -12.35 -21.91 -6.79
CA PRO A 158 -13.79 -21.65 -6.69
C PRO A 158 -14.09 -20.26 -6.11
N ASP A 159 -15.13 -19.59 -6.61
CA ASP A 159 -15.43 -18.20 -6.22
C ASP A 159 -15.74 -18.03 -4.73
N ALA A 160 -16.35 -19.04 -4.10
CA ALA A 160 -16.72 -19.01 -2.68
C ALA A 160 -15.51 -18.91 -1.73
N VAL A 161 -14.34 -19.37 -2.18
CA VAL A 161 -13.11 -19.44 -1.38
C VAL A 161 -12.07 -18.44 -1.87
N LYS A 162 -12.46 -17.43 -2.66
CA LYS A 162 -11.53 -16.39 -3.11
C LYS A 162 -11.28 -15.36 -2.01
N PRO A 163 -10.04 -14.86 -1.90
CA PRO A 163 -9.76 -13.63 -1.14
C PRO A 163 -10.38 -12.42 -1.86
N SER A 164 -10.40 -11.28 -1.17
CA SER A 164 -10.83 -10.03 -1.80
C SER A 164 -9.89 -9.66 -2.95
N PRO A 165 -10.39 -9.06 -4.04
CA PRO A 165 -9.55 -8.71 -5.18
C PRO A 165 -8.51 -7.65 -4.80
N VAL A 166 -7.36 -7.75 -5.43
CA VAL A 166 -6.26 -6.80 -5.30
C VAL A 166 -5.92 -6.19 -6.65
N VAL A 167 -5.19 -5.09 -6.63
CA VAL A 167 -4.70 -4.38 -7.81
C VAL A 167 -3.18 -4.36 -7.77
N LEU A 168 -2.56 -4.82 -8.86
CA LEU A 168 -1.12 -4.64 -9.07
C LEU A 168 -0.88 -3.27 -9.69
N VAL A 169 -0.37 -2.33 -8.90
CA VAL A 169 0.15 -1.05 -9.39
C VAL A 169 1.62 -1.23 -9.72
N TYR A 170 2.01 -0.95 -10.96
CA TYR A 170 3.40 -1.08 -11.39
C TYR A 170 3.80 0.10 -12.26
N GLY A 171 5.10 0.33 -12.41
CA GLY A 171 5.59 1.38 -13.29
C GLY A 171 7.06 1.68 -13.00
N LYS A 172 7.48 2.90 -13.32
CA LYS A 172 8.83 3.40 -13.04
C LYS A 172 8.81 4.68 -12.23
N VAL A 173 9.78 4.82 -11.33
CA VAL A 173 10.15 6.10 -10.73
C VAL A 173 11.19 6.75 -11.63
N LEU A 174 10.86 7.91 -12.19
CA LEU A 174 11.64 8.58 -13.22
C LEU A 174 12.06 9.99 -12.77
N ASN A 175 13.23 10.42 -13.18
CA ASN A 175 13.62 11.83 -13.12
C ASN A 175 12.76 12.62 -14.12
N SER A 176 12.06 13.66 -13.66
CA SER A 176 11.16 14.44 -14.53
C SER A 176 11.89 15.21 -15.64
N ALA A 177 13.18 15.52 -15.46
CA ALA A 177 14.00 16.24 -16.42
C ALA A 177 14.70 15.33 -17.44
N THR A 178 15.20 14.15 -17.01
CA THR A 178 16.01 13.25 -17.86
C THR A 178 15.26 12.01 -18.33
N ASN A 179 14.10 11.68 -17.74
CA ASN A 179 13.39 10.41 -17.89
C ASN A 179 14.20 9.15 -17.52
N GLU A 180 15.31 9.30 -16.80
CA GLU A 180 16.08 8.17 -16.28
C GLU A 180 15.41 7.57 -15.05
N GLY A 181 15.55 6.24 -14.90
CA GLY A 181 15.06 5.51 -13.74
C GLY A 181 15.80 5.89 -12.45
N LEU A 182 15.07 6.01 -11.35
CA LEU A 182 15.61 6.38 -10.05
C LEU A 182 15.25 5.33 -8.99
N GLU A 183 16.24 4.95 -8.18
CA GLU A 183 16.00 4.33 -6.88
C GLU A 183 15.28 5.32 -5.95
N ALA A 184 14.18 4.88 -5.34
CA ALA A 184 13.39 5.64 -4.39
C ALA A 184 12.54 4.70 -3.53
N ASP A 185 12.19 5.18 -2.34
CA ASP A 185 11.12 4.59 -1.55
C ASP A 185 9.78 5.05 -2.14
N ILE A 186 8.76 4.20 -2.13
CA ILE A 186 7.41 4.54 -2.57
C ILE A 186 6.49 4.28 -1.40
N THR A 187 6.04 5.34 -0.76
CA THR A 187 5.11 5.24 0.36
C THR A 187 3.69 5.28 -0.18
N TYR A 188 2.80 4.45 0.36
CA TYR A 188 1.38 4.46 0.01
C TYR A 188 0.51 4.38 1.26
N ARG A 189 -0.53 5.21 1.28
CA ARG A 189 -1.36 5.53 2.43
C ARG A 189 -2.83 5.46 2.07
N LEU A 190 -3.69 5.13 3.03
CA LEU A 190 -5.14 5.29 2.86
C LEU A 190 -5.48 6.78 2.86
N LEU A 191 -6.16 7.24 1.81
CA LEU A 191 -6.48 8.67 1.68
C LEU A 191 -7.44 9.16 2.76
N GLU A 192 -8.35 8.29 3.21
CA GLU A 192 -9.39 8.64 4.19
C GLU A 192 -8.85 8.83 5.61
N THR A 193 -7.89 7.99 6.02
CA THR A 193 -7.34 7.96 7.39
C THR A 193 -5.93 8.56 7.49
N ASP A 194 -5.28 8.82 6.36
CA ASP A 194 -3.85 9.14 6.26
C ASP A 194 -2.95 8.04 6.88
N GLU A 195 -3.44 6.82 7.01
CA GLU A 195 -2.67 5.70 7.55
C GLU A 195 -1.67 5.21 6.51
N GLU A 196 -0.40 5.07 6.89
CA GLU A 196 0.60 4.44 6.01
C GLU A 196 0.39 2.92 5.93
N VAL A 197 -0.01 2.46 4.75
CA VAL A 197 -0.25 1.04 4.49
C VAL A 197 1.08 0.35 4.20
N GLY A 198 1.97 0.98 3.43
CA GLY A 198 3.20 0.32 3.01
C GLY A 198 4.26 1.22 2.39
N ILE A 199 5.43 0.59 2.22
CA ILE A 199 6.57 1.14 1.50
C ILE A 199 7.01 0.08 0.49
N ALA A 200 7.26 0.49 -0.75
CA ALA A 200 7.93 -0.30 -1.76
C ALA A 200 9.21 0.40 -2.20
N ASN A 201 10.10 -0.29 -2.90
CA ASN A 201 11.31 0.29 -3.45
C ASN A 201 11.29 0.13 -4.97
N SER A 202 11.73 1.18 -5.67
CA SER A 202 12.04 1.05 -7.09
C SER A 202 13.43 0.42 -7.30
N ASP A 203 13.56 -0.30 -8.42
CA ASP A 203 14.83 -0.90 -8.83
C ASP A 203 15.88 0.20 -9.07
N PRO A 204 17.10 0.06 -8.51
CA PRO A 204 18.11 1.10 -8.60
C PRO A 204 18.70 1.29 -10.00
N LYS A 205 18.51 0.33 -10.91
CA LYS A 205 19.03 0.38 -12.28
C LYS A 205 18.06 1.06 -13.24
N ASP A 206 16.78 0.76 -13.13
CA ASP A 206 15.80 1.18 -14.14
C ASP A 206 14.55 1.87 -13.58
N GLY A 207 14.48 2.04 -12.26
CA GLY A 207 13.39 2.69 -11.55
C GLY A 207 12.10 1.86 -11.46
N SER A 208 12.08 0.61 -11.94
CA SER A 208 10.85 -0.19 -11.95
C SER A 208 10.37 -0.56 -10.56
N TYR A 209 9.04 -0.57 -10.35
CA TYR A 209 8.43 -0.91 -9.07
C TYR A 209 7.12 -1.65 -9.25
N LYS A 210 6.69 -2.35 -8.19
CA LYS A 210 5.40 -3.05 -8.08
C LYS A 210 4.85 -2.93 -6.67
N ILE A 211 3.55 -2.69 -6.56
CA ILE A 211 2.78 -2.60 -5.31
C ILE A 211 1.48 -3.37 -5.49
N ILE A 212 1.09 -4.16 -4.50
CA ILE A 212 -0.21 -4.83 -4.49
C ILE A 212 -1.11 -4.11 -3.49
N LEU A 213 -2.25 -3.60 -3.96
CA LEU A 213 -3.20 -2.83 -3.17
C LEU A 213 -4.55 -3.55 -3.10
N PRO A 214 -5.12 -3.78 -1.90
CA PRO A 214 -6.49 -4.23 -1.77
C PRO A 214 -7.50 -3.33 -2.50
N ALA A 215 -8.46 -3.92 -3.20
CA ALA A 215 -9.56 -3.17 -3.79
C ALA A 215 -10.50 -2.57 -2.73
N GLY A 216 -11.38 -1.65 -3.14
CA GLY A 216 -12.40 -1.08 -2.25
C GLY A 216 -11.95 0.17 -1.48
N LYS A 217 -10.71 0.63 -1.65
CA LYS A 217 -10.15 1.78 -0.94
C LYS A 217 -9.59 2.83 -1.91
N ILE A 218 -9.34 4.04 -1.40
CA ILE A 218 -8.62 5.10 -2.12
C ILE A 218 -7.24 5.23 -1.50
N TYR A 219 -6.20 5.13 -2.32
CA TYR A 219 -4.81 5.24 -1.88
C TYR A 219 -4.18 6.53 -2.40
N SER A 220 -3.35 7.16 -1.57
CA SER A 220 -2.35 8.14 -1.98
C SER A 220 -0.99 7.45 -1.97
N PHE A 221 -0.19 7.62 -3.02
CA PHE A 221 1.17 7.09 -3.07
C PHE A 221 2.13 8.09 -3.68
N MET A 222 3.38 8.06 -3.22
CA MET A 222 4.42 8.99 -3.64
C MET A 222 5.78 8.30 -3.59
N ALA A 223 6.60 8.55 -4.61
CA ALA A 223 8.02 8.24 -4.51
C ALA A 223 8.68 9.26 -3.55
N LYS A 224 9.67 8.84 -2.78
CA LYS A 224 10.43 9.63 -1.82
C LYS A 224 11.90 9.36 -2.06
N LYS A 225 12.65 10.44 -2.25
CA LYS A 225 14.10 10.43 -2.35
C LYS A 225 14.64 11.65 -1.62
N GLU A 226 15.77 11.50 -0.94
CA GLU A 226 16.35 12.61 -0.20
C GLU A 226 16.59 13.82 -1.11
N ASN A 227 16.25 15.02 -0.62
CA ASN A 227 16.47 16.30 -1.28
C ASN A 227 15.72 16.47 -2.61
N ILE A 228 14.65 15.72 -2.83
CA ILE A 228 13.76 15.87 -3.99
C ILE A 228 12.33 16.13 -3.52
N TYR A 229 11.67 17.12 -4.09
CA TYR A 229 10.22 17.30 -3.91
C TYR A 229 9.50 16.30 -4.81
N THR A 230 8.45 15.67 -4.27
CA THR A 230 7.74 14.60 -4.95
C THR A 230 6.25 14.81 -4.93
N GLU A 231 5.62 14.53 -6.06
CA GLU A 231 4.16 14.62 -6.18
C GLU A 231 3.52 13.35 -5.62
N SER A 232 2.51 13.53 -4.77
CA SER A 232 1.61 12.44 -4.43
C SER A 232 0.60 12.24 -5.57
N GLN A 233 0.23 10.99 -5.80
CA GLN A 233 -0.81 10.59 -6.73
C GLN A 233 -1.86 9.78 -6.00
N ASN A 234 -3.12 9.91 -6.44
CA ASN A 234 -4.23 9.17 -5.87
C ASN A 234 -4.73 8.12 -6.85
N ILE A 235 -5.05 6.94 -6.33
CA ILE A 235 -5.69 5.87 -7.07
C ILE A 235 -6.96 5.43 -6.34
N ASP A 236 -8.08 5.55 -7.03
CA ASP A 236 -9.39 5.16 -6.54
C ASP A 236 -9.67 3.72 -6.99
N LEU A 237 -9.65 2.79 -6.03
CA LEU A 237 -9.91 1.37 -6.25
C LEU A 237 -11.27 0.92 -5.72
N THR A 238 -12.17 1.86 -5.36
CA THR A 238 -13.46 1.57 -4.72
C THR A 238 -14.39 0.69 -5.58
N ASN A 239 -14.30 0.84 -6.90
CA ASN A 239 -15.15 0.14 -7.87
C ASN A 239 -14.51 -1.11 -8.48
N ILE A 240 -13.31 -1.50 -8.04
CA ILE A 240 -12.62 -2.68 -8.56
C ILE A 240 -13.25 -3.95 -7.95
N LYS A 241 -13.66 -4.89 -8.81
CA LYS A 241 -14.31 -6.15 -8.42
C LYS A 241 -13.53 -7.42 -8.78
N LYS A 242 -12.40 -7.26 -9.47
CA LYS A 242 -11.53 -8.35 -9.91
C LYS A 242 -10.09 -7.89 -9.92
N TYR A 243 -9.15 -8.83 -9.98
CA TYR A 243 -7.75 -8.51 -10.18
C TYR A 243 -7.58 -7.58 -11.39
N THR A 244 -6.80 -6.52 -11.19
CA THR A 244 -6.54 -5.49 -12.19
C THR A 244 -5.09 -5.07 -12.10
N GLU A 245 -4.46 -4.81 -13.24
CA GLU A 245 -3.12 -4.23 -13.28
C GLU A 245 -3.23 -2.78 -13.75
N ILE A 246 -2.51 -1.88 -13.09
CA ILE A 246 -2.51 -0.46 -13.39
C ILE A 246 -1.06 0.00 -13.53
N GLU A 247 -0.70 0.44 -14.73
CA GLU A 247 0.58 1.10 -14.97
C GLU A 247 0.51 2.56 -14.48
N GLN A 248 1.41 2.93 -13.58
CA GLN A 248 1.58 4.28 -13.10
C GLN A 248 3.04 4.65 -12.97
N ASN A 249 3.51 5.61 -13.76
CA ASN A 249 4.83 6.19 -13.55
C ASN A 249 4.79 7.29 -12.48
N LEU A 250 5.84 7.33 -11.68
CA LEU A 250 6.07 8.34 -10.65
C LEU A 250 7.23 9.21 -11.09
N TYR A 251 7.09 10.52 -10.92
CA TYR A 251 8.11 11.48 -11.35
C TYR A 251 8.68 12.21 -10.14
N LEU A 252 10.00 12.17 -10.03
CA LEU A 252 10.78 12.90 -9.06
C LEU A 252 11.36 14.14 -9.75
N THR A 253 11.03 15.33 -9.26
CA THR A 253 11.54 16.58 -9.83
C THR A 253 12.69 17.11 -8.97
N PRO A 254 13.94 17.03 -9.44
CA PRO A 254 15.07 17.58 -8.71
C PRO A 254 14.82 19.05 -8.34
N ILE A 255 15.21 19.45 -7.13
CA ILE A 255 15.07 20.84 -6.71
C ILE A 255 16.17 21.67 -7.39
N GLN A 256 15.85 22.28 -8.54
CA GLN A 256 16.74 23.15 -9.30
C GLN A 256 16.05 24.46 -9.68
N VAL A 257 16.83 25.48 -10.05
CA VAL A 257 16.27 26.76 -10.49
C VAL A 257 15.36 26.59 -11.69
N GLY A 258 14.15 27.17 -11.60
CA GLY A 258 13.10 27.05 -12.62
C GLY A 258 12.29 25.74 -12.59
N SER A 259 12.56 24.82 -11.66
CA SER A 259 11.81 23.57 -11.54
C SER A 259 10.37 23.82 -11.10
N THR A 260 9.40 23.37 -11.89
CA THR A 260 7.97 23.47 -11.58
C THR A 260 7.47 22.15 -11.02
N VAL A 261 6.71 22.18 -9.91
CA VAL A 261 6.09 20.99 -9.34
C VAL A 261 4.62 21.23 -9.01
N ARG A 262 3.76 20.28 -9.38
CA ARG A 262 2.32 20.34 -9.15
C ARG A 262 1.97 19.75 -7.79
N MET A 263 1.11 20.46 -7.05
CA MET A 263 0.48 19.93 -5.84
C MET A 263 -0.84 19.25 -6.17
N ASN A 264 -0.84 17.93 -6.30
CA ASN A 264 -2.04 17.17 -6.67
C ASN A 264 -3.07 17.08 -5.53
N ASN A 265 -2.65 17.21 -4.27
CA ASN A 265 -3.51 17.09 -3.08
C ASN A 265 -3.84 18.43 -2.40
N LEU A 266 -3.83 19.52 -3.15
CA LEU A 266 -4.21 20.86 -2.68
C LEU A 266 -5.64 21.21 -3.13
N PHE A 267 -6.55 21.21 -2.18
CA PHE A 267 -8.00 21.36 -2.33
C PHE A 267 -8.49 22.55 -1.52
N PHE A 268 -9.54 23.19 -2.00
CA PHE A 268 -10.24 24.27 -1.30
C PHE A 268 -11.67 23.85 -0.99
N VAL A 269 -12.27 24.43 0.05
CA VAL A 269 -13.70 24.30 0.28
C VAL A 269 -14.45 24.91 -0.92
N THR A 270 -15.45 24.21 -1.44
CA THR A 270 -16.16 24.61 -2.66
C THR A 270 -16.69 26.04 -2.56
N GLY A 271 -16.36 26.87 -3.56
CA GLY A 271 -16.75 28.28 -3.62
C GLY A 271 -16.03 29.21 -2.64
N LYS A 272 -15.07 28.70 -1.86
CA LYS A 272 -14.30 29.48 -0.86
C LYS A 272 -12.80 29.48 -1.17
N THR A 273 -12.08 30.36 -0.47
CA THR A 273 -10.62 30.46 -0.43
C THR A 273 -10.01 29.67 0.73
N GLU A 274 -10.85 29.05 1.56
CA GLU A 274 -10.46 28.21 2.69
C GLU A 274 -9.82 26.90 2.20
N ILE A 275 -8.62 26.61 2.70
CA ILE A 275 -7.88 25.37 2.40
C ILE A 275 -8.60 24.19 3.06
N ASN A 276 -8.85 23.14 2.30
CA ASN A 276 -9.44 21.92 2.84
C ASN A 276 -8.43 21.20 3.75
N LYS A 277 -8.89 20.64 4.88
CA LYS A 277 -8.06 19.89 5.83
C LYS A 277 -7.27 18.74 5.17
N MET A 278 -7.82 18.12 4.13
CA MET A 278 -7.14 17.06 3.35
C MET A 278 -5.84 17.53 2.70
N SER A 279 -5.61 18.85 2.59
CA SER A 279 -4.42 19.42 1.95
C SER A 279 -3.29 19.74 2.90
N TYR A 280 -3.51 19.73 4.20
CA TYR A 280 -2.45 20.02 5.16
C TYR A 280 -1.27 19.05 5.09
N PRO A 281 -1.43 17.74 4.84
CA PRO A 281 -0.29 16.85 4.63
C PRO A 281 0.57 17.21 3.40
N GLU A 282 -0.03 17.73 2.33
CA GLU A 282 0.70 18.21 1.15
C GLU A 282 1.48 19.50 1.46
N LEU A 283 0.84 20.45 2.15
CA LEU A 283 1.48 21.70 2.53
C LEU A 283 2.61 21.48 3.54
N GLN A 284 2.45 20.58 4.50
CA GLN A 284 3.48 20.24 5.46
C GLN A 284 4.74 19.70 4.76
N ARG A 285 4.59 18.88 3.72
CA ARG A 285 5.72 18.38 2.91
C ARG A 285 6.50 19.52 2.24
N LEU A 286 5.81 20.51 1.67
CA LEU A 286 6.49 21.69 1.13
C LEU A 286 7.23 22.46 2.23
N ILE A 287 6.59 22.66 3.38
CA ILE A 287 7.19 23.35 4.53
C ILE A 287 8.48 22.63 4.97
N ASP A 288 8.45 21.32 5.13
CA ASP A 288 9.62 20.53 5.55
C ASP A 288 10.79 20.69 4.55
N VAL A 289 10.48 20.68 3.24
CA VAL A 289 11.47 20.94 2.19
C VAL A 289 12.04 22.36 2.29
N MET A 290 11.19 23.38 2.42
CA MET A 290 11.63 24.77 2.56
C MET A 290 12.41 25.02 3.86
N GLN A 291 12.09 24.30 4.93
CA GLN A 291 12.83 24.35 6.20
C GLN A 291 14.22 23.73 6.06
N LYS A 292 14.36 22.64 5.30
CA LYS A 292 15.64 22.00 5.00
C LYS A 292 16.51 22.85 4.06
N HIS A 293 15.88 23.47 3.06
CA HIS A 293 16.55 24.30 2.04
C HIS A 293 16.34 25.79 2.32
N LYS A 294 17.11 26.36 3.26
CA LYS A 294 16.96 27.76 3.74
C LYS A 294 17.03 28.86 2.66
N LYS A 295 17.62 28.57 1.50
CA LYS A 295 17.73 29.51 0.36
C LYS A 295 16.64 29.32 -0.70
N MET A 296 15.74 28.36 -0.50
CA MET A 296 14.67 28.07 -1.45
C MET A 296 13.63 29.17 -1.41
N GLU A 297 13.37 29.78 -2.56
CA GLU A 297 12.22 30.65 -2.81
C GLU A 297 11.14 29.87 -3.58
N VAL A 298 9.88 30.28 -3.40
CA VAL A 298 8.72 29.59 -3.96
C VAL A 298 7.71 30.59 -4.49
N GLU A 299 7.39 30.46 -5.77
CA GLU A 299 6.17 31.02 -6.34
C GLU A 299 4.98 30.06 -6.11
N ILE A 300 3.88 30.60 -5.63
CA ILE A 300 2.61 29.92 -5.42
C ILE A 300 1.72 30.37 -6.55
N ALA A 301 1.63 29.54 -7.58
CA ALA A 301 0.72 29.75 -8.68
C ALA A 301 -0.69 29.29 -8.28
N GLY A 302 -1.68 30.13 -8.55
CA GLY A 302 -3.08 29.76 -8.43
C GLY A 302 -3.69 29.55 -9.81
N HIS A 303 -4.50 28.50 -9.94
CA HIS A 303 -5.27 28.22 -11.16
C HIS A 303 -6.73 27.94 -10.79
N THR A 304 -7.63 28.15 -11.76
CA THR A 304 -9.06 27.80 -11.66
C THR A 304 -9.47 26.95 -12.85
N ASP A 305 -10.67 26.37 -12.78
CA ASP A 305 -11.30 25.76 -13.94
C ASP A 305 -11.73 26.80 -14.99
N ASP A 306 -12.31 26.30 -16.08
CA ASP A 306 -12.80 27.07 -17.22
C ASP A 306 -14.20 27.66 -17.00
N VAL A 307 -14.76 27.53 -15.79
CA VAL A 307 -16.12 27.98 -15.47
C VAL A 307 -16.08 29.43 -14.96
N GLY A 308 -16.95 30.30 -15.50
CA GLY A 308 -17.05 31.70 -15.09
C GLY A 308 -16.15 32.67 -15.88
N SER A 309 -16.18 33.95 -15.49
CA SER A 309 -15.46 35.02 -16.20
C SER A 309 -13.96 35.07 -15.85
N ASP A 310 -13.13 35.53 -16.78
CA ASP A 310 -11.68 35.71 -16.58
C ASP A 310 -11.37 36.58 -15.35
N LYS A 311 -12.16 37.62 -15.11
CA LYS A 311 -11.97 38.53 -13.98
C LYS A 311 -12.20 37.83 -12.64
N VAL A 312 -13.23 36.98 -12.56
CA VAL A 312 -13.55 36.18 -11.37
C VAL A 312 -12.47 35.12 -11.14
N ASN A 313 -12.06 34.43 -12.20
CA ASN A 313 -11.06 33.36 -12.13
C ASN A 313 -9.65 33.87 -11.77
N ASN A 314 -9.24 35.01 -12.32
CA ASN A 314 -7.98 35.66 -11.95
C ASN A 314 -7.99 36.08 -10.47
N LYS A 315 -9.08 36.67 -9.98
CA LYS A 315 -9.20 37.05 -8.57
C LYS A 315 -9.16 35.83 -7.65
N LEU A 316 -9.99 34.82 -7.93
CA LEU A 316 -10.07 33.59 -7.13
C LEU A 316 -8.74 32.82 -7.09
N SER A 317 -8.06 32.72 -8.23
CA SER A 317 -6.74 32.07 -8.29
C SER A 317 -5.71 32.77 -7.41
N LEU A 318 -5.67 34.11 -7.41
CA LEU A 318 -4.76 34.89 -6.59
C LEU A 318 -5.10 34.77 -5.10
N GLU A 319 -6.37 34.83 -4.74
CA GLU A 319 -6.83 34.68 -3.35
C GLU A 319 -6.47 33.30 -2.79
N ARG A 320 -6.62 32.24 -3.58
CA ARG A 320 -6.19 30.89 -3.22
C ARG A 320 -4.68 30.79 -3.04
N ALA A 321 -3.91 31.39 -3.95
CA ALA A 321 -2.45 31.44 -3.82
C ALA A 321 -2.01 32.20 -2.55
N ASN A 322 -2.66 33.33 -2.24
CA ASN A 322 -2.41 34.05 -0.99
C ASN A 322 -2.76 33.21 0.25
N ALA A 323 -3.89 32.51 0.25
CA ALA A 323 -4.28 31.65 1.38
C ALA A 323 -3.21 30.58 1.69
N VAL A 324 -2.64 29.97 0.64
CA VAL A 324 -1.56 28.99 0.77
C VAL A 324 -0.28 29.66 1.28
N ARG A 325 0.08 30.81 0.71
CA ARG A 325 1.24 31.62 1.15
C ARG A 325 1.16 31.91 2.64
N ASP A 326 0.04 32.48 3.06
CA ASP A 326 -0.16 32.96 4.41
C ASP A 326 -0.16 31.78 5.39
N TYR A 327 -0.74 30.64 5.01
CA TYR A 327 -0.61 29.40 5.78
C TYR A 327 0.85 28.96 5.96
N ILE A 328 1.65 28.93 4.90
CA ILE A 328 3.07 28.54 4.98
C ILE A 328 3.87 29.51 5.86
N ILE A 329 3.58 30.81 5.81
CA ILE A 329 4.18 31.82 6.69
C ILE A 329 3.87 31.52 8.17
N THR A 330 2.61 31.16 8.50
CA THR A 330 2.24 30.80 9.88
C THR A 330 2.98 29.57 10.42
N LYS A 331 3.62 28.78 9.54
CA LYS A 331 4.44 27.62 9.89
C LYS A 331 5.94 27.93 9.96
N GLY A 332 6.32 29.20 9.92
CA GLY A 332 7.67 29.68 10.19
C GLY A 332 8.58 29.79 8.96
N ILE A 333 8.02 29.86 7.75
CA ILE A 333 8.78 30.22 6.55
C ILE A 333 8.74 31.75 6.37
N GLU A 334 9.89 32.32 6.05
CA GLU A 334 10.09 33.75 5.88
C GLU A 334 9.25 34.29 4.69
N PRO A 335 8.44 35.36 4.86
CA PRO A 335 7.57 35.89 3.81
C PRO A 335 8.30 36.25 2.51
N GLU A 336 9.56 36.70 2.60
CA GLU A 336 10.38 37.10 1.45
C GLU A 336 10.65 35.94 0.50
N ARG A 337 10.59 34.71 1.00
CA ARG A 337 10.81 33.47 0.22
C ARG A 337 9.57 32.98 -0.50
N LEU A 338 8.44 33.68 -0.36
CA LEU A 338 7.14 33.23 -0.85
C LEU A 338 6.45 34.31 -1.69
N LYS A 339 6.19 34.00 -2.95
CA LYS A 339 5.48 34.89 -3.88
C LYS A 339 4.18 34.25 -4.33
N ALA A 340 3.04 34.93 -4.19
CA ALA A 340 1.75 34.42 -4.68
C ALA A 340 1.36 35.08 -6.01
N LYS A 341 0.86 34.28 -6.96
CA LYS A 341 0.40 34.78 -8.27
C LYS A 341 -0.80 33.99 -8.80
N GLY A 342 -1.86 34.69 -9.16
CA GLY A 342 -3.02 34.10 -9.82
C GLY A 342 -2.87 34.07 -11.34
N TYR A 343 -3.02 32.90 -11.96
CA TYR A 343 -3.01 32.72 -13.41
C TYR A 343 -4.42 32.49 -14.00
N GLY A 344 -5.45 32.44 -13.14
CA GLY A 344 -6.83 32.19 -13.51
C GLY A 344 -7.00 30.88 -14.29
N LYS A 345 -7.81 30.92 -15.34
CA LYS A 345 -8.03 29.77 -16.25
C LYS A 345 -6.94 29.64 -17.33
N ARG A 346 -6.02 30.61 -17.44
CA ARG A 346 -4.99 30.62 -18.47
C ARG A 346 -3.83 29.75 -17.99
N ASN A 347 -3.42 28.81 -18.84
CA ASN A 347 -2.35 27.85 -18.56
C ASN A 347 -2.72 26.78 -17.53
N PRO A 348 -3.78 25.97 -17.75
CA PRO A 348 -3.85 24.70 -17.03
C PRO A 348 -2.60 23.92 -17.43
N LEU A 349 -1.81 23.44 -16.47
CA LEU A 349 -0.63 22.59 -16.69
C LEU A 349 -1.00 21.21 -17.32
N LEU A 350 -2.11 21.15 -18.07
CA LEU A 350 -2.82 19.96 -18.49
C LEU A 350 -2.79 19.88 -20.03
N GLN A 351 -2.03 18.92 -20.55
CA GLN A 351 -2.31 18.33 -21.86
C GLN A 351 -3.39 17.24 -21.80
N THR A 352 -3.79 16.78 -20.59
CA THR A 352 -4.81 15.73 -20.40
C THR A 352 -6.02 16.25 -19.63
N LYS A 353 -7.23 15.85 -20.08
CA LYS A 353 -8.49 16.29 -19.47
C LYS A 353 -8.60 15.76 -18.03
N PRO A 354 -8.76 16.64 -17.02
CA PRO A 354 -8.91 16.21 -15.64
C PRO A 354 -10.28 15.57 -15.38
N ARG A 355 -10.34 14.56 -14.49
CA ARG A 355 -11.60 13.99 -13.98
C ARG A 355 -12.34 15.04 -13.15
N ARG A 356 -13.67 14.90 -12.98
CA ARG A 356 -14.55 15.94 -12.41
C ARG A 356 -14.12 16.47 -11.01
N ALA A 357 -13.42 15.66 -10.21
CA ALA A 357 -12.85 16.05 -8.91
C ALA A 357 -11.55 16.87 -9.01
N GLU A 358 -10.79 16.74 -10.09
CA GLU A 358 -9.51 17.43 -10.34
C GLU A 358 -9.72 18.88 -10.85
N LYS A 359 -10.96 19.30 -11.11
CA LYS A 359 -11.29 20.67 -11.57
C LYS A 359 -11.16 21.75 -10.48
N GLN A 360 -10.96 21.36 -9.21
CA GLN A 360 -10.85 22.31 -8.09
C GLN A 360 -9.42 22.41 -7.51
N THR A 361 -8.40 21.88 -8.20
CA THR A 361 -7.01 21.93 -7.72
C THR A 361 -6.33 23.24 -8.07
N ALA A 362 -5.68 23.89 -7.10
CA ALA A 362 -4.70 24.93 -7.39
C ALA A 362 -3.35 24.25 -7.71
N GLY A 363 -2.77 24.56 -8.87
CA GLY A 363 -1.43 24.07 -9.22
C GLY A 363 -0.37 25.04 -8.74
N LEU A 364 0.46 24.64 -7.78
CA LEU A 364 1.66 25.40 -7.40
C LEU A 364 2.69 25.40 -8.55
N ILE A 365 3.49 26.45 -8.68
CA ILE A 365 4.65 26.49 -9.59
C ILE A 365 5.81 26.97 -8.76
N LEU A 366 6.57 26.05 -8.16
CA LEU A 366 7.83 26.38 -7.53
C LEU A 366 8.71 27.14 -8.54
N ARG A 367 9.25 28.28 -8.13
CA ARG A 367 10.26 29.02 -8.87
C ARG A 367 11.32 29.35 -7.85
N TYR A 368 12.46 28.68 -7.98
CA TYR A 368 13.67 29.06 -7.28
C TYR A 368 14.13 30.44 -7.74
#